data_AF-A0A3B0WWK8-F1
#
_entry.id   AF-A0A3B0WWK8-F1
#
_cell.length_a   1.000
_cell.length_b   1.000
_cell.length_c   1.000
_cell.angle_alpha   90.00
_cell.angle_beta   90.00
_cell.angle_gamma   90.00
#
_symmetry.space_group_name_H-M   'P 1'
#
loop_
_entity.id
_entity.type
_entity.pdbx_description
1 polymer ?
#
loop_
_entity_poly.entity_id
_entity_poly.type
_entity_poly.pdbx_seq_one_letter_code
_entity_poly.pdbx_strand_id
1 'polypeptide(L)'
;MVMDVNNANSVLSYQNTAKLSESLTSNSPQKTEKLVDPTQEPTNIASMKTAQQASLVAHLFGDGQSTNESALKLTFQAAIDKVNEILSAEFKLDEGAVAPISEEALKQQGGMEYWTPENTAKRIVDGSTAFFTSFQAANPELKGEALVDRFIEVMGGGVTQGFEEAKNILGDLKVLEGDISSNIDKTYALVQEGFQNFRNQYLGITDDITAPKTNSESSTVTTA
;
A
#
# COMPACT_ATOMS: atom_id res chain seq x y z
N MET A 1 26.53 22.01 9.53
CA MET A 1 25.44 21.06 9.24
C MET A 1 24.35 21.38 10.26
N VAL A 2 23.33 22.13 9.86
CA VAL A 2 22.28 22.61 10.76
C VAL A 2 21.30 21.45 10.92
N MET A 3 21.23 20.86 12.11
CA MET A 3 20.25 19.81 12.41
C MET A 3 18.85 20.43 12.30
N ASP A 4 17.98 19.86 11.47
CA ASP A 4 16.64 20.39 11.23
C ASP A 4 15.72 20.02 12.41
N VAL A 5 15.77 20.84 13.46
CA VAL A 5 15.01 20.68 14.71
C VAL A 5 13.49 20.65 14.46
N ASN A 6 13.04 21.09 13.28
CA ASN A 6 11.64 21.13 12.89
C ASN A 6 11.03 19.73 12.69
N ASN A 7 11.82 18.76 12.20
CA ASN A 7 11.36 17.39 11.94
C ASN A 7 11.14 16.60 13.24
N ALA A 8 12.02 16.78 14.24
CA ALA A 8 11.85 16.11 15.54
C ALA A 8 10.55 16.56 16.25
N ASN A 9 10.19 17.84 16.13
CA ASN A 9 8.96 18.37 16.70
C ASN A 9 7.70 17.87 15.97
N SER A 10 7.73 17.71 14.64
CA SER A 10 6.60 17.15 13.90
C SER A 10 6.40 15.67 14.27
N VAL A 11 7.45 14.86 14.32
CA VAL A 11 7.38 13.45 14.76
C VAL A 11 6.80 13.31 16.18
N LEU A 12 7.17 14.18 17.11
CA LEU A 12 6.59 14.21 18.46
C LEU A 12 5.10 14.59 18.44
N SER A 13 4.71 15.51 17.56
CA SER A 13 3.29 15.87 17.41
C SER A 13 2.46 14.72 16.85
N TYR A 14 2.99 13.93 15.91
CA TYR A 14 2.34 12.71 15.39
C TYR A 14 2.16 11.62 16.43
N GLN A 15 3.18 11.40 17.28
CA GLN A 15 3.06 10.47 18.39
C GLN A 15 1.97 10.92 19.37
N ASN A 16 1.85 12.23 19.62
CA ASN A 16 0.82 12.77 20.51
C ASN A 16 -0.58 12.70 19.91
N THR A 17 -0.76 12.91 18.60
CA THR A 17 -2.05 12.76 17.94
C THR A 17 -2.52 11.29 17.93
N ALA A 18 -1.59 10.35 17.74
CA ALA A 18 -1.89 8.92 17.85
C ALA A 18 -2.38 8.56 19.27
N LYS A 19 -1.67 9.03 20.31
CA LYS A 19 -2.08 8.84 21.73
C LYS A 19 -3.39 9.55 22.08
N LEU A 20 -3.69 10.69 21.45
CA LEU A 20 -4.94 11.42 21.67
C LEU A 20 -6.13 10.67 21.03
N SER A 21 -5.93 10.01 19.89
CA SER A 21 -6.96 9.17 19.25
C SER A 21 -7.38 8.00 20.15
N GLU A 22 -6.47 7.43 20.94
CA GLU A 22 -6.78 6.40 21.97
C GLU A 22 -7.66 6.95 23.10
N SER A 23 -7.58 8.25 23.39
CA SER A 23 -8.30 8.87 24.51
C SER A 23 -9.71 9.37 24.14
N LEU A 24 -10.00 9.55 22.85
CA LEU A 24 -11.25 10.18 22.37
C LEU A 24 -12.40 9.21 22.10
N THR A 25 -12.18 7.89 22.14
CA THR A 25 -13.25 6.89 21.94
C THR A 25 -14.02 6.52 23.21
N SER A 26 -13.67 7.10 24.37
CA SER A 26 -14.41 6.89 25.62
C SER A 26 -15.09 8.18 26.06
N ASN A 27 -16.37 8.39 25.70
CA ASN A 27 -17.24 9.20 26.55
C ASN A 27 -18.76 9.04 26.30
N SER A 28 -19.48 8.54 27.31
CA SER A 28 -20.69 9.17 27.89
C SER A 28 -21.22 8.42 29.14
N PRO A 29 -22.06 9.05 30.00
CA PRO A 29 -21.70 9.33 31.40
C PRO A 29 -22.27 8.37 32.48
N GLN A 30 -21.65 8.41 33.66
CA GLN A 30 -21.93 7.65 34.88
C GLN A 30 -23.40 7.62 35.35
N LYS A 31 -23.89 6.44 35.76
CA LYS A 31 -24.12 6.04 37.18
C LYS A 31 -24.95 4.74 37.27
N THR A 32 -24.41 3.68 37.87
CA THR A 32 -24.93 2.88 39.02
C THR A 32 -24.11 1.59 39.13
N GLU A 33 -23.68 1.28 40.34
CA GLU A 33 -22.85 0.13 40.75
C GLU A 33 -23.37 -1.23 40.25
N LYS A 34 -22.50 -2.02 39.61
CA LYS A 34 -22.40 -3.46 39.90
C LYS A 34 -21.06 -4.05 39.46
N LEU A 35 -20.43 -4.70 40.44
CA LEU A 35 -19.16 -5.43 40.41
C LEU A 35 -19.26 -6.69 39.53
N VAL A 36 -18.53 -6.76 38.40
CA VAL A 36 -18.19 -8.03 37.70
C VAL A 36 -16.86 -7.88 36.91
N ASP A 37 -15.85 -8.64 37.33
CA ASP A 37 -14.81 -9.42 36.61
C ASP A 37 -13.98 -8.81 35.44
N PRO A 38 -12.63 -9.05 35.36
CA PRO A 38 -11.73 -8.43 34.40
C PRO A 38 -11.84 -9.15 33.05
N THR A 39 -12.80 -8.74 32.25
CA THR A 39 -13.00 -9.28 30.90
C THR A 39 -12.30 -8.39 29.89
N GLN A 40 -11.41 -9.02 29.11
CA GLN A 40 -10.69 -8.50 27.95
C GLN A 40 -11.36 -7.29 27.29
N GLU A 41 -10.67 -6.16 27.30
CA GLU A 41 -11.01 -5.04 26.41
C GLU A 41 -10.99 -5.56 24.97
N PRO A 42 -12.04 -5.33 24.16
CA PRO A 42 -11.96 -5.58 22.73
C PRO A 42 -10.83 -4.70 22.22
N THR A 43 -9.75 -5.34 21.81
CA THR A 43 -8.57 -4.65 21.33
C THR A 43 -8.99 -3.94 20.06
N ASN A 44 -9.12 -2.62 20.14
CA ASN A 44 -9.61 -1.82 19.02
C ASN A 44 -8.52 -1.88 17.93
N ILE A 45 -8.73 -2.74 16.93
CA ILE A 45 -7.75 -3.01 15.86
C ILE A 45 -7.36 -1.72 15.13
N ALA A 46 -8.30 -0.77 14.99
CA ALA A 46 -8.02 0.53 14.41
C ALA A 46 -7.06 1.37 15.28
N SER A 47 -7.19 1.32 16.62
CA SER A 47 -6.24 2.00 17.51
C SER A 47 -4.87 1.32 17.49
N MET A 48 -4.82 -0.01 17.37
CA MET A 48 -3.56 -0.76 17.21
C MET A 48 -2.83 -0.40 15.91
N LYS A 49 -3.55 -0.33 14.77
CA LYS A 49 -2.99 0.10 13.48
C LYS A 49 -2.43 1.52 13.57
N THR A 50 -3.17 2.43 14.19
CA THR A 50 -2.74 3.82 14.39
C THR A 50 -1.49 3.91 15.26
N ALA A 51 -1.43 3.15 16.36
CA ALA A 51 -0.26 3.08 17.23
C ALA A 51 0.97 2.48 16.51
N GLN A 52 0.77 1.45 15.68
CA GLN A 52 1.84 0.86 14.88
C GLN A 52 2.39 1.83 13.84
N GLN A 53 1.51 2.54 13.12
CA GLN A 53 1.92 3.57 12.16
C GLN A 53 2.69 4.70 12.86
N ALA A 54 2.25 5.14 14.04
CA ALA A 54 2.96 6.15 14.82
C ALA A 54 4.35 5.68 15.28
N SER A 55 4.47 4.42 15.74
CA SER A 55 5.75 3.81 16.10
C SER A 55 6.69 3.75 14.89
N LEU A 56 6.16 3.35 13.74
CA LEU A 56 6.93 3.29 12.49
C LEU A 56 7.44 4.67 12.07
N VAL A 57 6.58 5.69 12.08
CA VAL A 57 6.99 7.07 11.75
C VAL A 57 8.05 7.56 12.73
N ALA A 58 7.87 7.30 14.03
CA ALA A 58 8.87 7.63 15.04
C ALA A 58 10.20 6.90 14.80
N HIS A 59 10.16 5.63 14.39
CA HIS A 59 11.36 4.88 14.08
C HIS A 59 12.09 5.41 12.84
N LEU A 60 11.36 5.69 11.77
CA LEU A 60 11.93 6.08 10.48
C LEU A 60 12.41 7.54 10.42
N PHE A 61 11.87 8.43 11.28
CA PHE A 61 12.12 9.87 11.22
C PHE A 61 12.50 10.50 12.58
N GLY A 62 12.50 9.74 13.68
CA GLY A 62 12.67 10.27 15.04
C GLY A 62 14.09 10.69 15.41
N ASP A 63 15.10 10.30 14.63
CA ASP A 63 16.47 10.82 14.75
C ASP A 63 16.65 12.18 14.04
N GLY A 64 15.60 12.68 13.39
CA GLY A 64 15.60 13.93 12.64
C GLY A 64 16.23 13.82 11.24
N GLN A 65 16.67 12.63 10.82
CA GLN A 65 17.27 12.42 9.51
C GLN A 65 16.24 11.88 8.52
N SER A 66 15.62 12.78 7.75
CA SER A 66 14.73 12.38 6.66
C SER A 66 15.55 11.89 5.47
N THR A 67 15.40 10.62 5.13
CA THR A 67 16.09 10.00 3.99
C THR A 67 15.08 9.54 2.93
N ASN A 68 15.53 9.47 1.68
CA ASN A 68 14.77 8.84 0.61
C ASN A 68 14.39 7.39 0.96
N GLU A 69 15.29 6.67 1.64
CA GLU A 69 15.04 5.30 2.12
C GLU A 69 13.86 5.26 3.11
N SER A 70 13.87 6.11 4.14
CA SER A 70 12.79 6.18 5.14
C SER A 70 11.44 6.52 4.49
N ALA A 71 11.43 7.46 3.54
CA ALA A 71 10.22 7.85 2.83
C ALA A 71 9.68 6.72 1.94
N LEU A 72 10.55 5.99 1.23
CA LEU A 72 10.15 4.84 0.41
C LEU A 72 9.69 3.65 1.26
N LYS A 73 10.32 3.41 2.42
CA LYS A 73 9.88 2.42 3.42
C LYS A 73 8.47 2.72 3.93
N LEU A 74 8.19 3.97 4.32
CA LEU A 74 6.86 4.40 4.76
C LEU A 74 5.83 4.24 3.63
N THR A 75 6.19 4.68 2.41
CA THR A 75 5.32 4.57 1.24
C THR A 75 4.96 3.12 0.92
N PHE A 76 5.95 2.23 0.96
CA PHE A 76 5.74 0.80 0.82
C PHE A 76 4.79 0.26 1.89
N GLN A 77 5.00 0.64 3.15
CA GLN A 77 4.15 0.17 4.24
C GLN A 77 2.70 0.59 4.05
N ALA A 78 2.45 1.87 3.79
CA ALA A 78 1.11 2.40 3.60
C ALA A 78 0.38 1.74 2.41
N ALA A 79 1.09 1.48 1.32
CA ALA A 79 0.55 0.75 0.17
C ALA A 79 0.14 -0.69 0.52
N ILE A 80 1.02 -1.45 1.18
CA ILE A 80 0.72 -2.84 1.58
C ILE A 80 -0.39 -2.89 2.62
N ASP A 81 -0.43 -1.94 3.56
CA ASP A 81 -1.49 -1.86 4.57
C ASP A 81 -2.87 -1.65 3.94
N LYS A 82 -2.96 -0.79 2.93
CA LYS A 82 -4.22 -0.56 2.22
C LYS A 82 -4.61 -1.71 1.31
N VAL A 83 -3.64 -2.38 0.68
CA VAL A 83 -3.90 -3.63 -0.04
C VAL A 83 -4.48 -4.69 0.91
N ASN A 84 -3.89 -4.85 2.09
CA ASN A 84 -4.37 -5.80 3.11
C ASN A 84 -5.78 -5.46 3.60
N GLU A 85 -6.09 -4.19 3.82
CA GLU A 85 -7.43 -3.71 4.20
C GLU A 85 -8.48 -4.08 3.15
N ILE A 86 -8.16 -3.84 1.88
CA ILE A 86 -9.04 -4.19 0.76
C ILE A 86 -9.20 -5.70 0.62
N LEU A 87 -8.13 -6.48 0.75
CA LEU A 87 -8.20 -7.93 0.68
C LEU A 87 -9.04 -8.52 1.80
N SER A 88 -8.91 -7.99 3.02
CA SER A 88 -9.77 -8.37 4.14
C SER A 88 -11.23 -8.10 3.84
N ALA A 89 -11.56 -6.94 3.26
CA ALA A 89 -12.92 -6.61 2.86
C ALA A 89 -13.44 -7.53 1.74
N GLU A 90 -12.64 -7.74 0.69
CA GLU A 90 -12.99 -8.56 -0.49
C GLU A 90 -13.22 -10.02 -0.11
N PHE A 91 -12.34 -10.60 0.70
CA PHE A 91 -12.43 -11.99 1.13
C PHE A 91 -13.20 -12.19 2.42
N LYS A 92 -13.79 -11.12 2.99
CA LYS A 92 -14.51 -11.12 4.27
C LYS A 92 -13.69 -11.76 5.40
N LEU A 93 -12.39 -11.50 5.40
CA LEU A 93 -11.51 -11.88 6.48
C LEU A 93 -11.74 -10.93 7.65
N ASP A 94 -11.47 -11.41 8.86
CA ASP A 94 -11.48 -10.54 10.03
C ASP A 94 -10.54 -9.33 9.81
N GLU A 95 -10.95 -8.16 10.29
CA GLU A 95 -10.13 -6.95 10.23
C GLU A 95 -8.82 -7.20 11.00
N GLY A 96 -7.67 -7.02 10.33
CA GLY A 96 -6.36 -7.33 10.91
C GLY A 96 -5.90 -8.79 10.74
N ALA A 97 -6.64 -9.62 9.99
CA ALA A 97 -6.20 -10.98 9.63
C ALA A 97 -4.85 -11.00 8.89
N VAL A 98 -4.51 -9.91 8.20
CA VAL A 98 -3.19 -9.70 7.62
C VAL A 98 -2.52 -8.53 8.33
N ALA A 99 -1.47 -8.84 9.09
CA ALA A 99 -0.71 -7.83 9.81
C ALA A 99 0.13 -6.99 8.82
N PRO A 100 0.33 -5.68 9.11
CA PRO A 100 1.36 -4.89 8.46
C PRO A 100 2.74 -5.56 8.63
N ILE A 101 3.70 -5.16 7.79
CA ILE A 101 5.08 -5.63 7.94
C ILE A 101 5.62 -5.00 9.23
N SER A 102 6.21 -5.82 10.10
CA SER A 102 6.69 -5.34 11.38
C SER A 102 7.88 -4.39 11.21
N GLU A 103 8.07 -3.50 12.18
CA GLU A 103 9.22 -2.59 12.22
C GLU A 103 10.55 -3.36 12.15
N GLU A 104 10.64 -4.49 12.84
CA GLU A 104 11.83 -5.36 12.82
C GLU A 104 12.07 -5.96 11.43
N ALA A 105 11.01 -6.43 10.76
CA ALA A 105 11.11 -6.96 9.41
C ALA A 105 11.57 -5.86 8.43
N LEU A 106 11.09 -4.63 8.60
CA LEU A 106 11.48 -3.48 7.79
C LEU A 106 12.94 -3.07 8.03
N LYS A 107 13.46 -3.18 9.27
CA LYS A 107 14.87 -2.95 9.59
C LYS A 107 15.82 -3.97 8.97
N GLN A 108 15.36 -5.20 8.80
CA GLN A 108 16.14 -6.26 8.17
C GLN A 108 16.20 -6.10 6.65
N GLN A 109 15.34 -5.27 6.07
CA GLN A 109 15.37 -4.94 4.65
C GLN A 109 16.51 -3.93 4.39
N GLY A 110 17.22 -4.10 3.27
CA GLY A 110 18.50 -3.44 2.96
C GLY A 110 18.47 -1.91 2.94
N GLY A 111 19.58 -1.27 2.58
CA GLY A 111 19.71 0.20 2.55
C GLY A 111 19.25 0.87 1.25
N MET A 112 19.76 2.06 0.95
CA MET A 112 19.37 2.86 -0.23
C MET A 112 19.44 2.14 -1.59
N GLU A 113 20.36 1.19 -1.80
CA GLU A 113 20.40 0.39 -3.04
C GLU A 113 19.22 -0.59 -3.14
N TYR A 114 18.68 -1.02 -2.00
CA TYR A 114 17.50 -1.87 -1.90
C TYR A 114 16.21 -1.04 -2.01
N TRP A 115 16.20 0.17 -1.45
CA TRP A 115 15.08 1.11 -1.46
C TRP A 115 15.26 2.18 -2.53
N THR A 116 15.05 1.77 -3.78
CA THR A 116 14.88 2.68 -4.91
C THR A 116 13.41 2.78 -5.30
N PRO A 117 13.00 3.81 -6.06
CA PRO A 117 11.65 3.87 -6.61
C PRO A 117 11.25 2.61 -7.40
N GLU A 118 12.16 2.10 -8.23
CA GLU A 118 11.94 0.91 -9.07
C GLU A 118 11.74 -0.34 -8.22
N ASN A 119 12.62 -0.58 -7.26
CA ASN A 119 12.55 -1.77 -6.43
C ASN A 119 11.32 -1.74 -5.50
N THR A 120 11.00 -0.55 -4.97
CA THR A 120 9.80 -0.36 -4.16
C THR A 120 8.53 -0.60 -4.98
N ALA A 121 8.43 0.00 -6.17
CA ALA A 121 7.30 -0.20 -7.07
C ALA A 121 7.13 -1.68 -7.45
N LYS A 122 8.24 -2.34 -7.80
CA LYS A 122 8.24 -3.77 -8.12
C LYS A 122 7.65 -4.61 -6.99
N ARG A 123 8.08 -4.38 -5.74
CA ARG A 123 7.57 -5.13 -4.57
C ARG A 123 6.08 -4.90 -4.33
N ILE A 124 5.59 -3.68 -4.52
CA ILE A 124 4.16 -3.37 -4.40
C ILE A 124 3.37 -4.12 -5.46
N VAL A 125 3.82 -4.09 -6.72
CA VAL A 125 3.16 -4.77 -7.84
C VAL A 125 3.20 -6.29 -7.64
N ASP A 126 4.36 -6.86 -7.34
CA ASP A 126 4.51 -8.30 -7.08
C ASP A 126 3.61 -8.74 -5.90
N GLY A 127 3.64 -8.00 -4.79
CA GLY A 127 2.84 -8.30 -3.60
C GLY A 127 1.34 -8.21 -3.87
N SER A 128 0.91 -7.18 -4.60
CA SER A 128 -0.51 -7.01 -4.94
C SER A 128 -0.98 -8.09 -5.92
N THR A 129 -0.22 -8.34 -6.99
CA THR A 129 -0.60 -9.30 -8.04
C THR A 129 -0.53 -10.76 -7.60
N ALA A 130 0.20 -11.08 -6.52
CA ALA A 130 0.22 -12.41 -5.92
C ALA A 130 -1.18 -12.91 -5.49
N PHE A 131 -2.11 -11.99 -5.20
CA PHE A 131 -3.47 -12.34 -4.81
C PHE A 131 -4.42 -12.62 -5.97
N PHE A 132 -3.97 -12.46 -7.23
CA PHE A 132 -4.85 -12.56 -8.39
C PHE A 132 -5.54 -13.93 -8.52
N THR A 133 -4.82 -15.03 -8.25
CA THR A 133 -5.40 -16.38 -8.28
C THR A 133 -6.52 -16.55 -7.26
N SER A 134 -6.33 -16.03 -6.04
CA SER A 134 -7.36 -16.06 -5.00
C SER A 134 -8.54 -15.17 -5.36
N PHE A 135 -8.29 -13.99 -5.94
CA PHE A 135 -9.31 -13.08 -6.42
C PHE A 135 -10.17 -13.73 -7.51
N GLN A 136 -9.55 -14.43 -8.47
CA GLN A 136 -10.25 -15.19 -9.50
C GLN A 136 -11.12 -16.31 -8.91
N ALA A 137 -10.63 -17.01 -7.88
CA ALA A 137 -11.39 -18.06 -7.23
C ALA A 137 -12.61 -17.51 -6.47
N ALA A 138 -12.49 -16.32 -5.89
CA ALA A 138 -13.58 -15.64 -5.19
C ALA A 138 -14.61 -14.99 -6.13
N ASN A 139 -14.22 -14.69 -7.37
CA ASN A 139 -15.05 -14.05 -8.39
C ASN A 139 -15.23 -14.97 -9.63
N PRO A 140 -15.84 -16.17 -9.48
CA PRO A 140 -15.94 -17.16 -10.55
C PRO A 140 -16.76 -16.70 -11.76
N GLU A 141 -17.63 -15.70 -11.60
CA GLU A 141 -18.43 -15.06 -12.64
C GLU A 141 -17.61 -14.13 -13.55
N LEU A 142 -16.48 -13.62 -13.07
CA LEU A 142 -15.60 -12.75 -13.85
C LEU A 142 -14.57 -13.58 -14.64
N LYS A 143 -14.33 -13.18 -15.90
CA LYS A 143 -13.37 -13.84 -16.82
C LYS A 143 -12.72 -12.82 -17.75
N GLY A 144 -11.54 -13.17 -18.28
CA GLY A 144 -10.84 -12.37 -19.28
C GLY A 144 -10.64 -10.92 -18.83
N GLU A 145 -10.88 -9.98 -19.73
CA GLU A 145 -10.74 -8.54 -19.48
C GLU A 145 -11.48 -8.06 -18.24
N ALA A 146 -12.75 -8.45 -18.07
CA ALA A 146 -13.54 -8.02 -16.92
C ALA A 146 -12.95 -8.48 -15.56
N LEU A 147 -12.32 -9.65 -15.51
CA LEU A 147 -11.68 -10.15 -14.29
C LEU A 147 -10.44 -9.33 -13.94
N VAL A 148 -9.54 -9.11 -14.90
CA VAL A 148 -8.29 -8.40 -14.64
C VAL A 148 -8.52 -6.91 -14.41
N ASP A 149 -9.50 -6.31 -15.10
CA ASP A 149 -9.88 -4.92 -14.89
C ASP A 149 -10.44 -4.72 -13.49
N ARG A 150 -11.35 -5.60 -13.06
CA ARG A 150 -11.90 -5.53 -11.71
C ARG A 150 -10.82 -5.74 -10.64
N PHE A 151 -9.90 -6.67 -10.86
CA PHE A 151 -8.78 -6.90 -9.94
C PHE A 151 -7.89 -5.66 -9.82
N ILE A 152 -7.49 -5.06 -10.94
CA ILE A 152 -6.64 -3.86 -10.94
C ILE A 152 -7.37 -2.66 -10.34
N GLU A 153 -8.67 -2.51 -10.59
CA GLU A 153 -9.48 -1.47 -9.96
C GLU A 153 -9.43 -1.59 -8.43
N VAL A 154 -9.68 -2.79 -7.90
CA VAL A 154 -9.71 -3.06 -6.46
C VAL A 154 -8.32 -2.89 -5.83
N MET A 155 -7.32 -3.59 -6.37
CA MET A 155 -5.97 -3.57 -5.80
C MET A 155 -5.25 -2.25 -6.05
N GLY A 156 -5.35 -1.71 -7.27
CA GLY A 156 -4.79 -0.41 -7.64
C GLY A 156 -5.45 0.74 -6.88
N GLY A 157 -6.74 0.63 -6.55
CA GLY A 157 -7.42 1.57 -5.65
C GLY A 157 -6.80 1.59 -4.25
N GLY A 158 -6.55 0.42 -3.65
CA GLY A 158 -5.89 0.33 -2.34
C GLY A 158 -4.47 0.87 -2.35
N VAL A 159 -3.69 0.49 -3.36
CA VAL A 159 -2.34 1.03 -3.51
C VAL A 159 -2.38 2.56 -3.66
N THR A 160 -3.27 3.10 -4.49
CA THR A 160 -3.43 4.57 -4.65
C THR A 160 -3.73 5.26 -3.33
N GLN A 161 -4.67 4.72 -2.54
CA GLN A 161 -4.97 5.25 -1.21
C GLN A 161 -3.76 5.21 -0.27
N GLY A 162 -2.97 4.12 -0.31
CA GLY A 162 -1.75 4.01 0.49
C GLY A 162 -0.68 5.04 0.11
N PHE A 163 -0.54 5.34 -1.18
CA PHE A 163 0.35 6.42 -1.65
C PHE A 163 -0.13 7.80 -1.18
N GLU A 164 -1.43 8.07 -1.25
CA GLU A 164 -2.01 9.32 -0.74
C GLU A 164 -1.79 9.48 0.77
N GLU A 165 -2.01 8.41 1.54
CA GLU A 165 -1.75 8.38 2.98
C GLU A 165 -0.28 8.62 3.30
N ALA A 166 0.64 7.97 2.59
CA ALA A 166 2.07 8.20 2.75
C ALA A 166 2.46 9.66 2.43
N LYS A 167 1.93 10.24 1.34
CA LYS A 167 2.17 11.64 0.99
C LYS A 167 1.64 12.59 2.06
N ASN A 168 0.46 12.31 2.62
CA ASN A 168 -0.10 13.12 3.70
C ASN A 168 0.81 13.07 4.93
N ILE A 169 1.26 11.89 5.37
CA ILE A 169 2.17 11.74 6.50
C ILE A 169 3.51 12.46 6.23
N LEU A 170 4.08 12.31 5.05
CA LEU A 170 5.35 12.99 4.73
C LEU A 170 5.17 14.51 4.60
N GLY A 171 4.02 14.97 4.15
CA GLY A 171 3.66 16.39 4.04
C GLY A 171 3.49 17.04 5.41
N ASP A 172 2.74 16.41 6.30
CA ASP A 172 2.54 16.87 7.68
C ASP A 172 3.85 16.78 8.50
N LEU A 173 4.76 15.85 8.17
CA LEU A 173 6.14 15.82 8.68
C LEU A 173 7.02 16.95 8.11
N LYS A 174 6.58 17.59 7.02
CA LYS A 174 7.31 18.62 6.25
C LYS A 174 8.59 18.09 5.61
N VAL A 175 8.56 16.84 5.15
CA VAL A 175 9.71 16.18 4.50
C VAL A 175 9.43 15.81 3.05
N LEU A 176 8.20 15.99 2.58
CA LEU A 176 7.77 15.72 1.19
C LEU A 176 8.25 16.83 0.23
N GLU A 177 9.55 16.94 0.04
CA GLU A 177 10.18 17.94 -0.83
C GLU A 177 11.34 17.33 -1.63
N GLY A 178 11.74 18.00 -2.72
CA GLY A 178 12.89 17.62 -3.54
C GLY A 178 12.86 16.16 -4.01
N ASP A 179 13.97 15.45 -3.79
CA ASP A 179 14.14 14.06 -4.20
C ASP A 179 13.10 13.13 -3.55
N ILE A 180 12.66 13.39 -2.32
CA ILE A 180 11.65 12.56 -1.65
C ILE A 180 10.33 12.61 -2.42
N SER A 181 9.84 13.81 -2.73
CA SER A 181 8.61 13.98 -3.52
C SER A 181 8.76 13.32 -4.90
N SER A 182 9.86 13.61 -5.60
CA SER A 182 10.09 13.05 -6.94
C SER A 182 10.19 11.53 -6.93
N ASN A 183 10.80 10.93 -5.91
CA ASN A 183 10.94 9.49 -5.79
C ASN A 183 9.61 8.81 -5.48
N ILE A 184 8.76 9.41 -4.66
CA ILE A 184 7.43 8.88 -4.38
C ILE A 184 6.54 8.94 -5.62
N ASP A 185 6.52 10.08 -6.32
CA ASP A 185 5.75 10.23 -7.56
C ASP A 185 6.23 9.25 -8.64
N LYS A 186 7.56 9.06 -8.76
CA LYS A 186 8.14 8.05 -9.66
C LYS A 186 7.76 6.62 -9.26
N THR A 187 7.78 6.30 -7.97
CA THR A 187 7.37 4.99 -7.46
C THR A 187 5.91 4.73 -7.82
N TYR A 188 5.03 5.71 -7.61
CA TYR A 188 3.62 5.61 -7.96
C TYR A 188 3.42 5.38 -9.46
N ALA A 189 4.09 6.15 -10.32
CA ALA A 189 4.01 5.98 -11.77
C ALA A 189 4.43 4.56 -12.20
N LEU A 190 5.53 4.04 -11.65
CA LEU A 190 6.02 2.68 -11.95
C LEU A 190 5.08 1.58 -11.45
N VAL A 191 4.40 1.80 -10.32
CA VAL A 191 3.35 0.88 -9.85
C VAL A 191 2.19 0.84 -10.85
N GLN A 192 1.72 1.99 -11.31
CA GLN A 192 0.62 2.05 -12.27
C GLN A 192 1.01 1.39 -13.60
N GLU A 193 2.22 1.64 -14.07
CA GLU A 193 2.78 0.93 -15.22
C GLU A 193 2.84 -0.59 -14.98
N GLY A 194 3.28 -1.02 -13.80
CA GLY A 194 3.32 -2.44 -13.42
C GLY A 194 1.96 -3.11 -13.45
N PHE A 195 0.90 -2.46 -12.97
CA PHE A 195 -0.46 -2.98 -13.08
C PHE A 195 -0.95 -3.06 -14.53
N GLN A 196 -0.65 -2.05 -15.36
CA GLN A 196 -0.97 -2.10 -16.79
C GLN A 196 -0.20 -3.23 -17.51
N ASN A 197 1.07 -3.42 -17.18
CA ASN A 197 1.88 -4.52 -17.72
C ASN A 197 1.30 -5.88 -17.30
N PHE A 198 0.90 -6.04 -16.04
CA PHE A 198 0.22 -7.23 -15.57
C PHE A 198 -1.08 -7.50 -16.34
N ARG A 199 -1.90 -6.46 -16.56
CA ARG A 199 -3.12 -6.52 -17.38
C ARG A 199 -2.83 -7.05 -18.79
N ASN A 200 -1.88 -6.41 -19.47
CA ASN A 200 -1.55 -6.71 -20.85
C ASN A 200 -1.02 -8.14 -20.98
N GLN A 201 -0.16 -8.57 -20.06
CA GLN A 201 0.32 -9.95 -20.00
C GLN A 201 -0.81 -10.95 -19.82
N TYR A 202 -1.75 -10.69 -18.91
CA TYR A 202 -2.90 -11.56 -18.68
C TYR A 202 -3.81 -11.68 -19.93
N LEU A 203 -3.98 -10.58 -20.67
CA LEU A 203 -4.79 -10.54 -21.89
C LEU A 203 -4.05 -11.01 -23.15
N GLY A 204 -2.76 -11.34 -23.04
CA GLY A 204 -1.93 -11.69 -24.19
C GLY A 204 -1.72 -10.50 -25.16
N ILE A 205 -1.85 -9.27 -24.66
CA ILE A 205 -1.56 -8.05 -25.42
C ILE A 205 -0.04 -7.84 -25.36
N THR A 206 0.67 -8.41 -26.31
CA THR A 206 2.04 -8.02 -26.61
C THR A 206 1.99 -6.75 -27.47
N ASP A 207 2.81 -5.75 -27.17
CA ASP A 207 3.01 -4.56 -28.01
C ASP A 207 3.58 -4.96 -29.39
N ASP A 208 2.74 -5.52 -30.24
CA ASP A 208 3.06 -5.78 -31.64
C ASP A 208 2.69 -4.52 -32.45
N ILE A 209 3.40 -3.42 -32.15
CA ILE A 209 3.58 -2.32 -33.09
C ILE A 209 5.00 -2.42 -33.64
N THR A 210 5.29 -3.51 -34.35
CA THR A 210 6.25 -3.48 -35.47
C THR A 210 5.82 -4.43 -36.60
N ALA A 211 5.33 -3.80 -37.68
CA ALA A 211 5.27 -4.28 -39.07
C ALA A 211 3.89 -4.75 -39.61
N PRO A 212 3.62 -4.47 -40.90
CA PRO A 212 2.27 -4.27 -41.44
C PRO A 212 1.58 -5.57 -41.81
N LYS A 213 0.25 -5.54 -41.76
CA LYS A 213 -0.61 -6.49 -42.46
C LYS A 213 -0.19 -6.58 -43.93
N THR A 214 0.42 -7.69 -44.32
CA THR A 214 0.52 -8.08 -45.72
C THR A 214 -0.31 -9.34 -45.93
N ASN A 215 -1.35 -9.12 -46.73
CA ASN A 215 -2.37 -10.03 -47.18
C ASN A 215 -1.79 -11.23 -47.95
N SER A 216 -2.42 -12.40 -47.88
CA SER A 216 -2.53 -13.30 -49.03
C SER A 216 -3.66 -14.30 -48.79
N GLU A 217 -4.80 -13.97 -49.39
CA GLU A 217 -5.77 -14.93 -49.90
C GLU A 217 -5.05 -16.12 -50.55
N SER A 218 -5.43 -17.34 -50.18
CA SER A 218 -5.26 -18.50 -51.06
C SER A 218 -6.55 -19.29 -51.04
N SER A 219 -7.41 -18.93 -51.99
CA SER A 219 -8.51 -19.76 -52.44
C SER A 219 -7.95 -21.01 -53.12
N THR A 220 -8.31 -22.19 -52.64
CA THR A 220 -8.36 -23.39 -53.49
C THR A 220 -9.64 -24.18 -53.22
N VAL A 221 -10.72 -23.72 -53.85
CA VAL A 221 -11.77 -24.62 -54.35
C VAL A 221 -11.42 -24.89 -55.81
N THR A 222 -11.30 -26.16 -56.23
CA THR A 222 -11.98 -26.70 -57.42
C THR A 222 -11.66 -28.19 -57.62
N THR A 223 -12.75 -28.93 -57.68
CA THR A 223 -13.00 -30.29 -58.14
C THR A 223 -12.50 -30.56 -59.57
N ALA A 224 -11.97 -31.75 -59.81
CA ALA A 224 -12.10 -32.49 -61.07
C ALA A 224 -12.14 -33.99 -60.76
#